data_AF-A0A069ZQ35-F1
#
_entry.id   AF-A0A069ZQ35-F1
#
_cell.length_a   1.000
_cell.length_b   1.000
_cell.length_c   1.000
_cell.angle_alpha   90.00
_cell.angle_beta   90.00
_cell.angle_gamma   90.00
#
_symmetry.space_group_name_H-M   'P 1'
#
loop_
_entity.id
_entity.type
_entity.pdbx_description
1 polymer ?
#
loop_
_entity_poly.entity_id
_entity_poly.type
_entity_poly.pdbx_seq_one_letter_code
_entity_poly.pdbx_strand_id
1 'polypeptide(L)' 'MERFKVFRGYRKDVLLLTRLSYNVGVGRLLGYGKQGKNKLLCKIEQGDRDFHKDYLSFCHYKGKVLREFVYSLFRL' A
#
# COMPACT_ATOMS: atom_id res chain seq x y z
N MET A 1 -9.79 10.18 -8.52
CA MET A 1 -10.42 9.15 -9.38
C MET A 1 -9.40 8.31 -10.15
N GLU A 2 -8.31 8.86 -10.70
CA GLU A 2 -7.34 8.09 -11.50
C GLU A 2 -6.64 6.94 -10.75
N ARG A 3 -6.26 7.15 -9.48
CA ARG A 3 -5.60 6.12 -8.64
C ARG A 3 -6.49 4.90 -8.38
N PHE A 4 -7.81 5.08 -8.36
CA PHE A 4 -8.75 3.98 -8.18
C PHE A 4 -8.76 3.04 -9.40
N LYS A 5 -8.53 3.59 -10.61
CA LYS A 5 -8.39 2.79 -11.83
C LYS A 5 -7.13 1.94 -11.79
N VAL A 6 -6.05 2.47 -11.24
CA VAL A 6 -4.76 1.76 -11.09
C VAL A 6 -4.92 0.50 -10.22
N PHE A 7 -5.68 0.59 -9.13
CA PHE A 7 -5.83 -0.53 -8.21
C PHE A 7 -7.08 -1.40 -8.45
N ARG A 8 -7.85 -1.16 -9.52
CA ARG A 8 -9.12 -1.86 -9.81
C ARG A 8 -9.01 -3.40 -9.75
N GLY A 9 -7.87 -3.96 -10.15
CA GLY A 9 -7.61 -5.41 -10.12
C GLY A 9 -7.53 -6.02 -8.72
N TYR A 10 -7.31 -5.21 -7.69
CA TYR A 10 -7.12 -5.66 -6.31
C TYR A 10 -8.44 -5.80 -5.51
N ARG A 11 -9.60 -5.67 -6.17
CA ARG A 11 -10.95 -5.92 -5.62
C ARG A 11 -11.18 -5.27 -4.24
N LYS A 12 -11.29 -6.06 -3.17
CA LYS A 12 -11.58 -5.56 -1.81
C LYS A 12 -10.45 -4.69 -1.23
N ASP A 13 -9.23 -4.85 -1.76
CA ASP A 13 -8.05 -4.12 -1.31
C ASP A 13 -7.85 -2.79 -2.07
N VAL A 14 -8.73 -2.44 -3.04
CA VAL A 14 -8.63 -1.22 -3.86
C VAL A 14 -8.62 0.04 -2.99
N LEU A 15 -9.50 0.11 -1.98
CA LEU A 15 -9.62 1.29 -1.13
C LEU A 15 -8.36 1.50 -0.29
N LEU A 16 -7.86 0.41 0.32
CA LEU A 16 -6.64 0.39 1.12
C LEU A 16 -5.44 0.84 0.27
N LEU A 17 -5.26 0.24 -0.91
CA LEU A 17 -4.15 0.56 -1.82
C LEU A 17 -4.23 1.98 -2.38
N THR A 18 -5.44 2.46 -2.70
CA THR A 18 -5.65 3.84 -3.15
C THR A 18 -5.21 4.81 -2.06
N ARG A 19 -5.61 4.58 -0.81
CA ARG A 19 -5.25 5.44 0.32
C ARG A 19 -3.77 5.36 0.66
N LEU A 20 -3.18 4.17 0.62
CA LEU A 20 -1.74 4.00 0.78
C LEU A 20 -0.99 4.76 -0.33
N SER A 21 -1.43 4.66 -1.57
CA SER A 21 -0.79 5.32 -2.72
C SER A 21 -0.86 6.85 -2.68
N TYR A 22 -1.90 7.42 -2.08
CA TYR A 22 -2.01 8.86 -1.85
C TYR A 22 -0.86 9.37 -0.97
N ASN A 23 -0.46 8.50 -0.05
CA ASN A 23 0.41 8.77 1.06
C ASN A 23 1.89 8.45 0.76
N VAL A 24 2.16 7.31 0.11
CA VAL A 24 3.52 6.84 -0.21
C VAL A 24 3.89 6.95 -1.69
N GLY A 25 2.92 7.27 -2.54
CA GLY A 25 3.07 7.34 -3.99
C GLY A 25 2.84 6.01 -4.70
N VAL A 26 2.24 6.07 -5.89
CA VAL A 26 1.92 4.89 -6.73
C VAL A 26 3.19 4.15 -7.17
N GLY A 27 4.24 4.89 -7.57
CA GLY A 27 5.50 4.28 -8.03
C GLY A 27 6.24 3.48 -6.96
N ARG A 28 6.03 3.79 -5.67
CA ARG A 28 6.62 3.01 -4.57
C ARG A 28 5.91 1.67 -4.34
N LEU A 29 4.64 1.60 -4.73
CA LEU A 29 3.83 0.38 -4.64
C LEU A 29 4.03 -0.50 -5.87
N LEU A 30 3.79 0.05 -7.07
CA LEU A 30 3.88 -0.69 -8.33
C LEU A 30 5.31 -0.96 -8.77
N GLY A 31 6.29 -0.24 -8.22
CA GLY A 31 7.65 -0.22 -8.73
C GLY A 31 7.81 0.82 -9.84
N TYR A 32 9.05 1.28 -10.03
CA TYR A 32 9.45 2.13 -11.14
C TYR A 32 10.89 1.84 -11.54
N GLY A 33 11.18 1.90 -12.85
CA GLY A 33 12.52 1.61 -13.39
C GLY A 33 13.01 0.21 -13.02
N LYS A 34 14.10 0.14 -12.25
CA LYS A 34 14.70 -1.12 -11.75
C LYS A 34 14.07 -1.63 -10.46
N GLN A 35 13.23 -0.83 -9.79
CA GLN A 35 12.56 -1.25 -8.57
C GLN A 35 11.30 -2.03 -8.94
N GLY A 36 11.27 -3.32 -8.58
CA GLY A 36 10.11 -4.17 -8.79
C GLY A 36 8.90 -3.80 -7.94
N LYS A 37 7.77 -4.44 -8.25
CA LYS A 37 6.54 -4.33 -7.48
C LYS A 37 6.77 -4.67 -6.01
N ASN A 38 6.17 -3.93 -5.09
CA ASN A 38 6.34 -4.16 -3.67
C ASN A 38 5.74 -5.50 -3.22
N LYS A 39 6.39 -6.15 -2.25
CA LYS A 39 5.97 -7.43 -1.65
C LYS A 39 4.52 -7.41 -1.14
N LEU A 40 4.05 -6.27 -0.63
CA LEU A 40 2.64 -6.06 -0.26
C LEU A 40 1.69 -6.42 -1.41
N LEU A 41 1.93 -5.88 -2.60
CA LEU A 41 1.06 -6.13 -3.76
C LEU A 41 1.18 -7.55 -4.26
N CYS A 42 2.39 -8.13 -4.26
CA CYS A 42 2.57 -9.54 -4.63
C CYS A 42 1.80 -10.48 -3.68
N LYS A 43 1.78 -10.21 -2.37
CA LYS A 43 0.98 -10.97 -1.41
C LYS A 43 -0.52 -10.86 -1.68
N ILE A 44 -1.02 -9.63 -1.89
CA ILE A 44 -2.43 -9.41 -2.21
C ILE A 44 -2.82 -10.14 -3.51
N GLU A 45 -1.97 -10.11 -4.55
CA GLU A 45 -2.17 -10.83 -5.81
C GLU A 45 -2.21 -12.35 -5.64
N GLN A 46 -1.38 -12.89 -4.74
CA GLN A 46 -1.37 -14.31 -4.38
C GLN A 46 -2.52 -14.70 -3.43
N GLY A 47 -3.30 -13.72 -2.97
CA GLY A 47 -4.37 -13.94 -2.00
C GLY A 47 -3.89 -14.12 -0.55
N ASP A 48 -2.58 -13.98 -0.30
CA ASP A 48 -1.98 -13.98 1.02
C ASP A 48 -2.50 -12.78 1.81
N ARG A 49 -3.04 -13.04 3.01
CA ARG A 49 -3.61 -12.00 3.90
C ARG A 49 -2.66 -11.61 5.02
N ASP A 50 -1.50 -12.23 5.12
CA ASP A 50 -0.44 -11.87 6.08
C ASP A 50 0.42 -10.71 5.54
N PHE A 51 -0.23 -9.68 4.99
CA PHE A 51 0.46 -8.51 4.45
C PHE A 51 0.51 -7.34 5.45
N HIS A 52 0.02 -7.53 6.67
CA HIS A 52 -0.07 -6.48 7.70
C HIS A 52 1.30 -5.89 8.05
N LYS A 53 2.34 -6.73 8.16
CA LYS A 53 3.71 -6.25 8.43
C LYS A 53 4.27 -5.46 7.24
N ASP A 54 4.07 -5.94 6.02
CA ASP A 54 4.47 -5.25 4.79
C ASP A 54 3.74 -3.89 4.69
N TYR A 55 2.46 -3.85 5.04
CA TYR A 55 1.65 -2.66 5.12
C TYR A 55 2.20 -1.65 6.17
N LEU A 56 2.48 -2.11 7.39
CA LEU A 56 3.05 -1.26 8.44
C LEU A 56 4.43 -0.70 8.09
N SER A 57 5.23 -1.41 7.29
CA SER A 57 6.54 -0.92 6.84
C SER A 57 6.44 0.42 6.09
N PHE A 58 5.30 0.70 5.44
CA PHE A 58 5.04 1.97 4.77
C PHE A 58 4.71 3.11 5.74
N CYS A 59 4.29 2.80 6.97
CA CYS A 59 4.03 3.79 8.01
C CYS A 59 5.31 4.24 8.71
N HIS A 60 6.48 3.71 8.33
CA HIS A 60 7.77 4.08 8.91
C HIS A 60 8.51 5.03 7.95
N TYR A 61 8.76 6.26 8.40
CA TYR A 61 9.57 7.23 7.68
C TYR A 61 10.80 7.59 8.52
N LYS A 62 12.01 7.35 7.98
CA LYS A 62 13.30 7.60 8.66
C LYS A 62 13.35 7.04 10.10
N GLY A 63 12.86 5.82 10.29
CA GLY A 63 12.84 5.16 11.60
C GLY A 63 11.78 5.67 12.58
N LYS A 64 10.96 6.64 12.19
CA LYS A 64 9.82 7.12 12.98
C LYS A 64 8.52 6.56 12.41
N VAL A 65 7.69 6.01 13.29
CA VAL A 65 6.32 5.62 12.93
C VAL A 65 5.50 6.90 12.74
N LEU A 66 4.94 7.07 11.55
CA LEU A 66 3.93 8.08 11.27
C LEU A 66 2.64 7.64 11.99
N ARG A 67 2.49 8.02 13.26
CA ARG A 67 1.31 7.66 14.07
C ARG A 67 0.00 8.10 13.43
N GLU A 68 0.00 9.27 12.78
CA GLU A 68 -1.12 9.77 11.98
C GLU A 68 -1.54 8.80 10.87
N PHE A 69 -0.59 8.10 10.24
CA PHE A 69 -0.90 7.08 9.23
C PHE A 69 -1.56 5.85 9.83
N VAL A 70 -1.05 5.38 10.98
CA VAL A 70 -1.58 4.17 11.64
C VAL A 70 -3.01 4.42 12.11
N TYR A 71 -3.29 5.53 12.78
CA TYR A 71 -4.66 5.81 13.23
C TYR A 71 -5.63 6.12 12.09
N SER A 72 -5.16 6.81 11.05
CA SER A 72 -6.01 7.16 9.91
C SER A 72 -6.36 5.92 9.08
N LEU A 73 -5.38 5.05 8.76
CA LEU A 73 -5.61 3.89 7.89
C LEU A 73 -6.33 2.71 8.54
N PHE A 74 -6.26 2.52 9.86
CA PHE A 74 -6.95 1.42 10.54
C PHE A 74 -8.41 1.72 10.95
N ARG A 75 -8.91 2.94 10.71
CA ARG A 75 -10.26 3.37 11.15
C ARG A 75 -11.35 3.23 10.08
N LEU A 76 -11.12 2.46 9.01
CA LEU A 76 -12.10 2.15 7.95
C LEU A 76 -12.28 0.65 7.82
#